data_AF-A0A2E3C5H8-F1
#
_entry.id   AF-A0A2E3C5H8-F1
#
_cell.length_a   1.000
_cell.length_b   1.000
_cell.length_c   1.000
_cell.angle_alpha   90.00
_cell.angle_beta   90.00
_cell.angle_gamma   90.00
#
_symmetry.space_group_name_H-M   'P 1'
#
loop_
_entity.id
_entity.type
_entity.pdbx_description
1 polymer ?
#
loop_
_entity_poly.entity_id
_entity_poly.type
_entity_poly.pdbx_seq_one_letter_code
_entity_poly.pdbx_strand_id
1 'polypeptide(L)'
;MRFHMRLTFSFALTAAAALMFAQPAFATKPLLDCEAGTVDQVLCENTELMALHQRAITTINRVITKAEELKLTAPEKEQIVGDHSGWLASRQNCLDVIDTTPKECLMQMYTTRVAELEAQWWLVPPTHSPETYTCGGETVKVTYFQTDHPVVTVEYEELRSVFKAVPAASGRKYEGPFGQYWWTKGSERMFLKDIDKDPLQCTGAEGNRPL
;
A
#
# COMPACT_ATOMS: atom_id res chain seq x y z
N MET A 1 43.67 64.07 -47.56
CA MET A 1 42.99 64.37 -46.29
C MET A 1 42.43 63.05 -45.74
N ARG A 2 42.86 62.63 -44.54
CA ARG A 2 42.12 61.76 -43.58
C ARG A 2 41.79 60.32 -44.05
N PHE A 3 42.04 59.22 -43.36
CA PHE A 3 42.60 58.88 -42.04
C PHE A 3 43.11 57.43 -42.15
N HIS A 4 44.25 57.12 -41.52
CA HIS A 4 44.60 55.74 -41.17
C HIS A 4 43.67 55.24 -40.06
N MET A 5 43.11 54.04 -40.20
CA MET A 5 42.59 53.30 -39.04
C MET A 5 43.11 51.86 -39.10
N ARG A 6 44.07 51.59 -38.22
CA ARG A 6 44.59 50.26 -37.90
C ARG A 6 43.50 49.51 -37.12
N LEU A 7 43.08 48.34 -37.59
CA LEU A 7 42.45 47.36 -36.70
C LEU A 7 43.51 46.33 -36.30
N THR A 8 43.98 46.49 -35.07
CA THR A 8 44.79 45.54 -34.34
C THR A 8 43.95 44.33 -33.95
N PHE A 9 44.42 43.14 -34.31
CA PHE A 9 43.98 41.86 -33.75
C PHE A 9 44.26 41.84 -32.24
N SER A 10 43.21 41.72 -31.42
CA SER A 10 43.33 41.41 -30.00
C SER A 10 42.72 40.04 -29.74
N PHE A 11 43.60 39.06 -29.58
CA PHE A 11 43.30 37.74 -29.04
C PHE A 11 43.02 37.93 -27.53
N ALA A 12 41.78 37.75 -27.08
CA ALA A 12 41.44 37.76 -25.66
C ALA A 12 40.91 36.38 -25.26
N LEU A 13 41.70 35.73 -24.41
CA LEU A 13 41.46 34.47 -23.70
C LEU A 13 40.04 34.42 -23.11
N THR A 14 39.21 33.51 -23.57
CA THR A 14 37.95 33.14 -22.90
C THR A 14 38.24 32.18 -21.76
N ALA A 15 38.24 32.69 -20.52
CA ALA A 15 38.26 31.89 -19.32
C ALA A 15 36.93 31.11 -19.19
N ALA A 16 36.96 29.80 -19.43
CA ALA A 16 35.83 28.92 -19.18
C ALA A 16 35.67 28.73 -17.66
N ALA A 17 34.77 29.50 -17.05
CA ALA A 17 34.34 29.28 -15.68
C ALA A 17 33.48 28.00 -15.63
N ALA A 18 34.07 26.90 -15.19
CA ALA A 18 33.35 25.68 -14.87
C ALA A 18 32.48 25.92 -13.62
N LEU A 19 31.21 26.25 -13.83
CA LEU A 19 30.18 26.21 -12.79
C LEU A 19 29.99 24.76 -12.37
N MET A 20 30.67 24.37 -11.28
CA MET A 20 30.31 23.15 -10.54
C MET A 20 28.93 23.37 -9.94
N PHE A 21 27.89 22.90 -10.62
CA PHE A 21 26.59 22.71 -10.00
C PHE A 21 26.75 21.63 -8.93
N ALA A 22 26.91 22.06 -7.68
CA ALA A 22 26.70 21.18 -6.54
C ALA A 22 25.24 20.71 -6.62
N GLN A 23 25.03 19.49 -7.10
CA GLN A 23 23.72 18.88 -7.05
C GLN A 23 23.32 18.76 -5.57
N PRO A 24 22.09 19.13 -5.18
CA PRO A 24 21.64 18.88 -3.83
C PRO A 24 21.72 17.38 -3.59
N ALA A 25 22.55 16.98 -2.63
CA ALA A 25 22.49 15.64 -2.08
C ALA A 25 21.10 15.51 -1.44
N PHE A 26 20.18 14.83 -2.12
CA PHE A 26 19.00 14.31 -1.45
C PHE A 26 19.53 13.33 -0.40
N ALA A 27 19.65 13.80 0.85
CA ALA A 27 19.92 12.92 1.96
C ALA A 27 18.80 11.88 1.95
N THR A 28 19.15 10.63 1.66
CA THR A 28 18.22 9.51 1.82
C THR A 28 17.89 9.48 3.31
N LYS A 29 16.71 10.00 3.67
CA LYS A 29 16.24 9.94 5.05
C LYS A 29 16.34 8.48 5.51
N PRO A 30 16.97 8.21 6.65
CA PRO A 30 16.99 6.87 7.22
C PRO A 30 15.56 6.30 7.26
N LEU A 31 15.42 5.01 6.95
CA LEU A 31 14.12 4.34 6.94
C LEU A 31 13.42 4.43 8.31
N LEU A 32 14.21 4.44 9.38
CA LEU A 32 13.83 4.64 10.78
C LEU A 32 14.65 5.78 11.39
N ASP A 33 13.99 6.65 12.13
CA ASP A 33 14.54 7.80 12.85
C ASP A 33 14.42 7.57 14.37
N CYS A 34 15.29 6.75 14.96
CA CYS A 34 15.22 6.36 16.37
C CYS A 34 15.52 7.49 17.38
N GLU A 35 15.50 8.76 16.98
CA GLU A 35 15.65 9.90 17.87
C GLU A 35 14.45 10.05 18.82
N ALA A 36 14.69 10.65 19.99
CA ALA A 36 13.64 10.83 21.00
C ALA A 36 12.51 11.75 20.50
N GLY A 37 11.26 11.37 20.79
CA GLY A 37 10.06 12.12 20.40
C GLY A 37 9.54 11.83 19.00
N THR A 38 10.18 10.94 18.24
CA THR A 38 9.67 10.45 16.97
C THR A 38 8.75 9.24 17.17
N VAL A 39 7.93 8.93 16.16
CA VAL A 39 7.15 7.67 16.18
C VAL A 39 8.05 6.43 16.13
N ASP A 40 9.26 6.59 15.59
CA ASP A 40 10.22 5.51 15.40
C ASP A 40 10.94 5.12 16.65
N GLN A 41 11.07 6.05 17.60
CA GLN A 41 11.50 5.69 18.94
C GLN A 41 10.68 4.52 19.49
N VAL A 42 9.34 4.57 19.33
CA VAL A 42 8.44 3.50 19.79
C VAL A 42 8.73 2.17 19.10
N LEU A 43 9.08 2.20 17.81
CA LEU A 43 9.55 1.02 17.07
C LEU A 43 10.87 0.53 17.64
N CYS A 44 11.90 1.37 17.70
CA CYS A 44 13.27 0.97 18.05
C CYS A 44 13.37 0.44 19.49
N GLU A 45 12.54 0.93 20.42
CA GLU A 45 12.50 0.48 21.81
C GLU A 45 11.64 -0.79 22.02
N ASN A 46 10.90 -1.24 21.00
CA ASN A 46 9.99 -2.38 21.10
C ASN A 46 10.36 -3.51 20.12
N THR A 47 10.84 -4.63 20.66
CA THR A 47 11.30 -5.77 19.86
C THR A 47 10.21 -6.42 19.02
N GLU A 48 8.97 -6.44 19.49
CA GLU A 48 7.82 -6.98 18.75
C GLU A 48 7.47 -6.10 17.55
N LEU A 49 7.48 -4.77 17.72
CA LEU A 49 7.29 -3.81 16.62
C LEU A 49 8.44 -3.88 15.60
N MET A 50 9.68 -4.01 16.05
CA MET A 50 10.81 -4.23 15.13
C MET A 50 10.67 -5.53 14.33
N ALA A 51 10.17 -6.61 14.94
CA ALA A 51 9.88 -7.84 14.23
C ALA A 51 8.78 -7.65 13.17
N LEU A 52 7.71 -6.91 13.51
CA LEU A 52 6.67 -6.53 12.56
C LEU A 52 7.19 -5.66 11.41
N HIS A 53 8.07 -4.70 11.69
CA HIS A 53 8.73 -3.87 10.69
C HIS A 53 9.56 -4.72 9.72
N GLN A 54 10.38 -5.63 10.26
CA GLN A 54 11.18 -6.54 9.44
C GLN A 54 10.30 -7.49 8.60
N ARG A 55 9.16 -7.94 9.13
CA ARG A 55 8.17 -8.71 8.37
C ARG A 55 7.60 -7.90 7.21
N ALA A 56 7.23 -6.63 7.41
CA ALA A 56 6.74 -5.77 6.34
C ALA A 56 7.79 -5.57 5.22
N ILE A 57 9.07 -5.37 5.58
CA ILE A 57 10.18 -5.30 4.61
C ILE A 57 10.32 -6.63 3.84
N THR A 58 10.27 -7.75 4.55
CA THR A 58 10.40 -9.07 3.94
C THR A 58 9.24 -9.34 2.98
N THR A 59 8.02 -8.97 3.36
CA THR A 59 6.82 -9.13 2.54
C THR A 59 6.87 -8.25 1.29
N ILE A 60 7.29 -6.98 1.38
CA ILE A 60 7.42 -6.16 0.16
C ILE A 60 8.50 -6.71 -0.78
N ASN A 61 9.59 -7.27 -0.26
CA ASN A 61 10.59 -7.92 -1.11
C ASN A 61 10.01 -9.13 -1.86
N ARG A 62 9.17 -9.95 -1.19
CA ARG A 62 8.43 -11.04 -1.85
C ARG A 62 7.48 -10.53 -2.93
N VAL A 63 6.82 -9.39 -2.69
CA VAL A 63 6.00 -8.71 -3.69
C VAL A 63 6.83 -8.30 -4.91
N ILE A 64 8.02 -7.70 -4.71
CA ILE A 64 8.90 -7.31 -5.82
C ILE A 64 9.35 -8.53 -6.62
N THR A 65 9.77 -9.61 -5.97
CA THR A 65 10.06 -10.88 -6.65
C THR A 65 8.86 -11.38 -7.45
N LYS A 66 7.65 -11.29 -6.88
CA LYS A 66 6.43 -11.69 -7.59
C LYS A 66 6.15 -10.81 -8.81
N ALA A 67 6.36 -9.50 -8.70
CA ALA A 67 6.22 -8.56 -9.80
C ALA A 67 7.22 -8.85 -10.94
N GLU A 68 8.44 -9.29 -10.60
CA GLU A 68 9.43 -9.73 -11.60
C GLU A 68 9.00 -11.03 -12.30
N GLU A 69 8.50 -12.01 -11.57
CA GLU A 69 7.95 -13.26 -12.14
C GLU A 69 6.79 -12.97 -13.12
N LEU A 70 5.93 -12.02 -12.75
CA LEU A 70 4.81 -11.56 -13.57
C LEU A 70 5.25 -10.62 -14.71
N LYS A 71 6.55 -10.31 -14.82
CA LYS A 71 7.13 -9.44 -15.85
C LYS A 71 6.50 -8.05 -15.89
N LEU A 72 6.17 -7.49 -14.74
CA LEU A 72 5.71 -6.11 -14.65
C LEU A 72 6.79 -5.15 -15.15
N THR A 73 6.33 -4.06 -15.77
CA THR A 73 7.16 -2.99 -16.32
C THR A 73 7.92 -2.26 -15.21
N ALA A 74 8.96 -1.51 -15.58
CA ALA A 74 9.71 -0.70 -14.62
C ALA A 74 8.80 0.32 -13.88
N PRO A 75 7.91 1.07 -14.55
CA PRO A 75 6.99 1.98 -13.86
C PRO A 75 6.05 1.29 -12.86
N GLU A 76 5.53 0.10 -13.18
CA GLU A 76 4.67 -0.66 -12.25
C GLU A 76 5.44 -1.08 -10.99
N LYS A 77 6.71 -1.50 -11.14
CA LYS A 77 7.55 -1.85 -9.99
C LYS A 77 7.95 -0.63 -9.16
N GLU A 78 8.24 0.49 -9.81
CA GLU A 78 8.48 1.78 -9.13
C GLU A 78 7.27 2.22 -8.33
N GLN A 79 6.05 2.04 -8.86
CA GLN A 79 4.81 2.33 -8.13
C GLN A 79 4.69 1.49 -6.84
N ILE A 80 4.97 0.19 -6.90
CA ILE A 80 4.93 -0.70 -5.72
C ILE A 80 5.87 -0.21 -4.61
N VAL A 81 7.11 0.18 -4.98
CA VAL A 81 8.10 0.72 -4.04
C VAL A 81 7.66 2.07 -3.49
N GLY A 82 7.09 2.93 -4.35
CA GLY A 82 6.52 4.22 -3.97
C GLY A 82 5.38 4.09 -2.97
N ASP A 83 4.42 3.21 -3.23
CA ASP A 83 3.28 2.93 -2.35
C ASP A 83 3.73 2.40 -0.99
N HIS A 84 4.72 1.50 -0.98
CA HIS A 84 5.30 1.01 0.29
C HIS A 84 6.02 2.12 1.06
N SER A 85 6.75 2.99 0.37
CA SER A 85 7.45 4.12 0.99
C SER A 85 6.47 5.14 1.56
N GLY A 86 5.40 5.45 0.84
CA GLY A 86 4.31 6.32 1.31
C GLY A 86 3.59 5.72 2.52
N TRP A 87 3.33 4.40 2.50
CA TRP A 87 2.78 3.71 3.65
C TRP A 87 3.70 3.81 4.88
N LEU A 88 5.01 3.56 4.73
CA LEU A 88 5.98 3.72 5.83
C LEU A 88 6.00 5.15 6.37
N ALA A 89 5.87 6.16 5.50
CA ALA A 89 5.83 7.56 5.93
C ALA A 89 4.57 7.87 6.76
N SER A 90 3.44 7.25 6.46
CA SER A 90 2.17 7.49 7.18
C SER A 90 2.17 7.03 8.63
N ARG A 91 3.18 6.26 9.07
CA ARG A 91 3.26 5.78 10.46
C ARG A 91 3.39 6.91 11.48
N GLN A 92 3.89 8.07 11.06
CA GLN A 92 3.93 9.29 11.88
C GLN A 92 2.57 9.66 12.46
N ASN A 93 1.48 9.34 11.74
CA ASN A 93 0.10 9.58 12.20
C ASN A 93 -0.22 8.83 13.51
N CYS A 94 0.54 7.79 13.87
CA CYS A 94 0.37 7.09 15.13
C CYS A 94 0.77 7.91 16.37
N LEU A 95 1.40 9.08 16.23
CA LEU A 95 1.59 10.00 17.36
C LEU A 95 0.34 10.80 17.70
N ASP A 96 -0.57 10.96 16.74
CA ASP A 96 -1.73 11.84 16.84
C ASP A 96 -3.03 11.08 17.18
N VAL A 97 -2.93 9.81 17.60
CA VAL A 97 -4.08 8.99 17.98
C VAL A 97 -4.65 9.42 19.33
N ILE A 98 -5.99 9.41 19.45
CA ILE A 98 -6.71 9.84 20.65
C ILE A 98 -7.18 8.64 21.49
N ASP A 99 -7.72 7.61 20.84
CA ASP A 99 -8.40 6.49 21.52
C ASP A 99 -7.50 5.27 21.79
N THR A 100 -6.23 5.32 21.36
CA THR A 100 -5.25 4.22 21.50
C THR A 100 -3.87 4.77 21.80
N THR A 101 -2.89 3.90 22.04
CA THR A 101 -1.48 4.30 22.17
C THR A 101 -0.75 4.25 20.82
N PRO A 102 0.36 5.02 20.64
CA PRO A 102 1.20 4.91 19.45
C PRO A 102 1.68 3.48 19.18
N LYS A 103 1.97 2.71 20.24
CA LYS A 103 2.33 1.29 20.13
C LYS A 103 1.22 0.47 19.49
N GLU A 104 -0.01 0.57 19.98
CA GLU A 104 -1.16 -0.19 19.46
C GLU A 104 -1.49 0.20 18.03
N CYS A 105 -1.42 1.51 17.70
CA CYS A 105 -1.57 2.01 16.34
C CYS A 105 -0.54 1.36 15.39
N LEU A 106 0.73 1.36 15.77
CA LEU A 106 1.80 0.74 14.97
C LEU A 106 1.58 -0.77 14.83
N MET A 107 1.25 -1.49 15.91
CA MET A 107 0.98 -2.94 15.84
C MET A 107 -0.13 -3.25 14.83
N GLN A 108 -1.24 -2.52 14.89
CA GLN A 108 -2.35 -2.69 13.95
C GLN A 108 -1.93 -2.34 12.52
N MET A 109 -1.23 -1.21 12.33
CA MET A 109 -0.78 -0.74 11.03
C MET A 109 0.12 -1.76 10.31
N TYR A 110 1.15 -2.27 10.99
CA TYR A 110 2.07 -3.25 10.42
C TYR A 110 1.39 -4.58 10.14
N THR A 111 0.61 -5.09 11.09
CA THR A 111 -0.12 -6.37 10.93
C THR A 111 -1.08 -6.30 9.75
N THR A 112 -1.81 -5.20 9.63
CA THR A 112 -2.73 -4.96 8.51
C THR A 112 -2.00 -4.91 7.18
N ARG A 113 -0.88 -4.18 7.10
CA ARG A 113 -0.13 -4.04 5.85
C ARG A 113 0.44 -5.36 5.35
N VAL A 114 0.98 -6.18 6.25
CA VAL A 114 1.49 -7.50 5.90
C VAL A 114 0.35 -8.34 5.30
N ALA A 115 -0.80 -8.40 5.98
CA ALA A 115 -1.97 -9.13 5.49
C ALA A 115 -2.47 -8.62 4.12
N GLU A 116 -2.53 -7.30 3.94
CA GLU A 116 -2.92 -6.69 2.66
C GLU A 116 -2.01 -7.12 1.51
N LEU A 117 -0.68 -6.98 1.69
CA LEU A 117 0.29 -7.35 0.67
C LEU A 117 0.26 -8.84 0.36
N GLU A 118 0.14 -9.68 1.39
CA GLU A 118 0.08 -11.13 1.22
C GLU A 118 -1.15 -11.58 0.42
N ALA A 119 -2.32 -10.99 0.67
CA ALA A 119 -3.54 -11.31 -0.06
C ALA A 119 -3.58 -10.68 -1.47
N GLN A 120 -3.13 -9.43 -1.61
CA GLN A 120 -3.11 -8.72 -2.89
C GLN A 120 -2.26 -9.46 -3.92
N TRP A 121 -1.09 -9.97 -3.49
CA TRP A 121 -0.11 -10.62 -4.34
C TRP A 121 -0.12 -12.14 -4.26
N TRP A 122 -1.15 -12.73 -3.63
CA TRP A 122 -1.28 -14.18 -3.46
C TRP A 122 -0.02 -14.85 -2.89
N LEU A 123 0.62 -14.20 -1.91
CA LEU A 123 1.84 -14.71 -1.27
C LEU A 123 1.54 -15.80 -0.24
N VAL A 124 0.28 -15.95 0.14
CA VAL A 124 -0.24 -17.00 1.02
C VAL A 124 -1.44 -17.68 0.34
N PRO A 125 -1.69 -18.97 0.61
CA PRO A 125 -2.83 -19.65 0.02
C PRO A 125 -4.15 -19.08 0.57
N PRO A 126 -5.23 -19.09 -0.23
CA PRO A 126 -6.55 -18.74 0.28
C PRO A 126 -7.04 -19.82 1.24
N THR A 127 -7.98 -19.44 2.11
CA THR A 127 -8.57 -20.33 3.12
C THR A 127 -9.39 -21.45 2.47
N HIS A 128 -10.00 -21.16 1.32
CA HIS A 128 -10.77 -22.08 0.49
C HIS A 128 -10.78 -21.55 -0.95
N SER A 129 -11.38 -22.31 -1.87
CA SER A 129 -11.57 -21.88 -3.25
C SER A 129 -12.32 -20.55 -3.32
N PRO A 130 -11.94 -19.62 -4.22
CA PRO A 130 -12.68 -18.38 -4.41
C PRO A 130 -14.18 -18.62 -4.63
N GLU A 131 -15.00 -17.79 -4.02
CA GLU A 131 -16.45 -17.85 -4.10
C GLU A 131 -16.96 -16.79 -5.09
N THR A 132 -17.87 -17.17 -5.99
CA THR A 132 -18.46 -16.27 -6.99
C THR A 132 -19.91 -15.97 -6.66
N TYR A 133 -20.24 -14.69 -6.57
CA TYR A 133 -21.55 -14.16 -6.22
C TYR A 133 -22.14 -13.34 -7.39
N THR A 134 -23.47 -13.25 -7.45
CA THR A 134 -24.17 -12.26 -8.26
C THR A 134 -24.71 -11.15 -7.36
N CYS A 135 -24.20 -9.94 -7.50
CA CYS A 135 -24.57 -8.75 -6.73
C CYS A 135 -25.17 -7.69 -7.67
N GLY A 136 -26.46 -7.36 -7.54
CA GLY A 136 -27.09 -6.35 -8.41
C GLY A 136 -26.99 -6.66 -9.93
N GLY A 137 -26.86 -7.94 -10.30
CA GLY A 137 -26.66 -8.37 -11.70
C GLY A 137 -25.20 -8.49 -12.14
N GLU A 138 -24.24 -8.07 -11.30
CA GLU A 138 -22.81 -8.14 -11.57
C GLU A 138 -22.18 -9.37 -10.91
N THR A 139 -21.14 -9.92 -11.54
CA THR A 139 -20.35 -11.00 -10.95
C THR A 139 -19.31 -10.42 -10.00
N VAL A 140 -19.33 -10.87 -8.75
CA VAL A 140 -18.38 -10.49 -7.71
C VAL A 140 -17.71 -11.75 -7.19
N LYS A 141 -16.39 -11.82 -7.28
CA LYS A 141 -15.60 -12.94 -6.78
C LYS A 141 -14.88 -12.54 -5.51
N VAL A 142 -15.02 -13.34 -4.46
CA VAL A 142 -14.47 -13.08 -3.13
C VAL A 142 -13.53 -14.22 -2.76
N THR A 143 -12.32 -13.89 -2.34
CA THR A 143 -11.34 -14.87 -1.84
C THR A 143 -10.94 -14.50 -0.43
N TYR A 144 -11.03 -15.44 0.51
CA TYR A 144 -10.72 -15.21 1.93
C TYR A 144 -9.31 -15.69 2.29
N PHE A 145 -8.59 -14.90 3.06
CA PHE A 145 -7.25 -15.22 3.54
C PHE A 145 -7.21 -15.20 5.07
N GLN A 146 -6.63 -16.24 5.66
CA GLN A 146 -6.41 -16.34 7.10
C GLN A 146 -4.99 -15.85 7.44
N THR A 147 -4.80 -14.54 7.32
CA THR A 147 -3.59 -13.81 7.73
C THR A 147 -3.72 -13.30 9.17
N ASP A 148 -2.62 -12.78 9.75
CA ASP A 148 -2.61 -12.23 11.12
C ASP A 148 -3.70 -11.16 11.35
N HIS A 149 -4.02 -10.38 10.32
CA HIS A 149 -5.25 -9.60 10.24
C HIS A 149 -6.12 -10.17 9.12
N PRO A 150 -7.35 -10.67 9.40
CA PRO A 150 -8.16 -11.31 8.36
C PRO A 150 -8.52 -10.34 7.22
N VAL A 151 -8.31 -10.79 5.98
CA VAL A 151 -8.62 -10.01 4.78
C VAL A 151 -9.34 -10.85 3.74
N VAL A 152 -10.01 -10.17 2.80
CA VAL A 152 -10.53 -10.77 1.58
C VAL A 152 -10.05 -9.99 0.37
N THR A 153 -9.92 -10.63 -0.78
CA THR A 153 -9.86 -9.91 -2.06
C THR A 153 -11.23 -9.96 -2.71
N VAL A 154 -11.75 -8.80 -3.08
CA VAL A 154 -12.99 -8.65 -3.82
C VAL A 154 -12.64 -8.25 -5.25
N GLU A 155 -13.11 -9.04 -6.20
CA GLU A 155 -12.93 -8.85 -7.64
C GLU A 155 -14.30 -8.60 -8.26
N TYR A 156 -14.44 -7.49 -8.97
CA TYR A 156 -15.67 -7.14 -9.70
C TYR A 156 -15.29 -6.28 -10.90
N GLU A 157 -15.99 -6.45 -12.03
CA GLU A 157 -15.59 -5.84 -13.30
C GLU A 157 -14.12 -6.18 -13.65
N GLU A 158 -13.26 -5.18 -13.82
CA GLU A 158 -11.80 -5.33 -14.00
C GLU A 158 -11.00 -4.95 -12.74
N LEU A 159 -11.70 -4.69 -11.63
CA LEU A 159 -11.11 -4.25 -10.38
C LEU A 159 -10.90 -5.40 -9.42
N ARG A 160 -9.75 -5.40 -8.75
CA ARG A 160 -9.42 -6.28 -7.63
C ARG A 160 -8.88 -5.43 -6.49
N SER A 161 -9.48 -5.55 -5.32
CA SER A 161 -9.06 -4.81 -4.13
C SER A 161 -9.04 -5.71 -2.90
N VAL A 162 -8.16 -5.39 -1.95
CA VAL A 162 -8.14 -6.05 -0.64
C VAL A 162 -9.08 -5.32 0.31
N PHE A 163 -9.90 -6.07 1.02
CA PHE A 163 -10.80 -5.58 2.05
C PHE A 163 -10.40 -6.19 3.39
N LYS A 164 -10.40 -5.37 4.44
CA LYS A 164 -9.87 -5.70 5.76
C LYS A 164 -11.00 -5.92 6.75
N ALA A 165 -10.88 -6.95 7.59
CA ALA A 165 -11.86 -7.19 8.63
C ALA A 165 -11.93 -6.01 9.60
N VAL A 166 -13.14 -5.52 9.84
CA VAL A 166 -13.40 -4.47 10.83
C VAL A 166 -14.44 -4.95 11.85
N PRO A 167 -14.47 -4.40 13.07
CA PRO A 167 -15.53 -4.66 14.02
C PRO A 167 -16.91 -4.44 13.40
N ALA A 168 -17.84 -5.36 13.64
CA ALA A 168 -19.21 -5.29 13.15
C ALA A 168 -20.19 -5.70 14.25
N ALA A 169 -21.31 -4.98 14.36
CA ALA A 169 -22.34 -5.28 15.36
C ALA A 169 -23.01 -6.65 15.15
N SER A 170 -23.07 -7.12 13.89
CA SER A 170 -23.48 -8.48 13.56
C SER A 170 -22.83 -8.93 12.25
N GLY A 171 -22.65 -10.24 12.09
CA GLY A 171 -21.97 -10.79 10.93
C GLY A 171 -20.48 -10.47 10.91
N ARG A 172 -19.88 -10.51 9.72
CA ARG A 172 -18.48 -10.12 9.46
C ARG A 172 -18.48 -9.02 8.41
N LYS A 173 -17.80 -7.91 8.68
CA LYS A 173 -17.62 -6.79 7.75
C LYS A 173 -16.15 -6.71 7.35
N TYR A 174 -15.93 -6.46 6.08
CA TYR A 174 -14.63 -6.15 5.50
C TYR A 174 -14.71 -4.83 4.78
N GLU A 175 -13.81 -3.89 5.05
CA GLU A 175 -13.77 -2.57 4.42
C GLU A 175 -12.65 -2.50 3.39
N GLY A 176 -12.99 -2.04 2.20
CA GLY A 176 -12.09 -1.83 1.08
C GLY A 176 -11.79 -0.34 0.85
N PRO A 177 -11.11 -0.02 -0.26
CA PRO A 177 -10.85 1.36 -0.66
C PRO A 177 -12.15 2.16 -0.85
N PHE A 178 -12.06 3.50 -0.74
CA PHE A 178 -13.13 4.42 -1.10
C PHE A 178 -14.50 4.14 -0.44
N GLY A 179 -14.51 3.64 0.80
CA GLY A 179 -15.73 3.37 1.56
C GLY A 179 -16.47 2.09 1.15
N GLN A 180 -15.88 1.27 0.29
CA GLN A 180 -16.44 -0.01 -0.10
C GLN A 180 -16.48 -0.98 1.08
N TYR A 181 -17.45 -1.91 1.06
CA TYR A 181 -17.43 -3.02 2.01
C TYR A 181 -18.02 -4.31 1.46
N TRP A 182 -17.55 -5.41 2.01
CA TRP A 182 -18.14 -6.74 1.89
C TRP A 182 -18.64 -7.19 3.26
N TRP A 183 -19.91 -7.56 3.36
CA TRP A 183 -20.50 -7.99 4.63
C TRP A 183 -21.21 -9.34 4.49
N THR A 184 -21.10 -10.16 5.53
CA THR A 184 -21.63 -11.52 5.56
C THR A 184 -22.33 -11.84 6.89
N LYS A 185 -23.48 -12.51 6.86
CA LYS A 185 -24.17 -13.07 8.04
C LYS A 185 -25.01 -14.28 7.67
N GLY A 186 -24.67 -15.46 8.17
CA GLY A 186 -25.34 -16.69 7.74
C GLY A 186 -25.24 -16.87 6.22
N SER A 187 -26.37 -16.85 5.52
CA SER A 187 -26.45 -16.85 4.05
C SER A 187 -26.54 -15.45 3.41
N GLU A 188 -26.74 -14.39 4.20
CA GLU A 188 -26.86 -13.02 3.70
C GLU A 188 -25.50 -12.44 3.33
N ARG A 189 -25.43 -11.76 2.20
CA ARG A 189 -24.21 -11.16 1.65
C ARG A 189 -24.53 -9.80 1.06
N MET A 190 -23.75 -8.79 1.45
CA MET A 190 -23.90 -7.42 0.96
C MET A 190 -22.58 -6.92 0.42
N PHE A 191 -22.64 -6.24 -0.72
CA PHE A 191 -21.51 -5.54 -1.31
C PHE A 191 -21.86 -4.08 -1.55
N LEU A 192 -21.13 -3.17 -0.92
CA LEU A 192 -21.17 -1.75 -1.26
C LEU A 192 -19.97 -1.44 -2.15
N LYS A 193 -20.23 -1.14 -3.43
CA LYS A 193 -19.18 -0.83 -4.42
C LYS A 193 -18.87 0.66 -4.55
N ASP A 194 -19.80 1.51 -4.16
CA ASP A 194 -19.72 2.96 -4.25
C ASP A 194 -20.45 3.55 -3.04
N ILE A 195 -19.78 4.43 -2.30
CA ILE A 195 -20.31 5.02 -1.06
C ILE A 195 -21.57 5.88 -1.31
N ASP A 196 -21.77 6.35 -2.54
CA ASP A 196 -22.93 7.15 -2.95
C ASP A 196 -24.13 6.29 -3.41
N LYS A 197 -24.04 4.97 -3.28
CA LYS A 197 -25.07 4.00 -3.71
C LYS A 197 -25.58 3.14 -2.57
N ASP A 198 -26.71 2.48 -2.82
CA ASP A 198 -27.20 1.46 -1.91
C ASP A 198 -26.35 0.18 -1.98
N PRO A 199 -26.12 -0.49 -0.84
CA PRO A 199 -25.47 -1.80 -0.83
C PRO A 199 -26.25 -2.84 -1.64
N LEU A 200 -25.54 -3.61 -2.46
CA LEU A 200 -26.09 -4.66 -3.29
C LEU A 200 -26.25 -5.95 -2.50
N GLN A 201 -27.45 -6.54 -2.55
CA GLN A 201 -27.67 -7.91 -2.10
C GLN A 201 -26.98 -8.87 -3.07
N CYS A 202 -26.24 -9.84 -2.52
CA CYS A 202 -25.48 -10.80 -3.29
C CYS A 202 -26.04 -12.21 -3.08
N THR A 203 -26.16 -12.98 -4.16
CA THR A 203 -26.70 -14.35 -4.12
C THR A 203 -25.74 -15.35 -4.75
N GLY A 204 -25.73 -16.56 -4.19
CA GLY A 204 -24.91 -17.71 -4.62
C GLY A 204 -23.43 -17.59 -4.22
N ALA A 205 -22.83 -18.68 -3.76
CA ALA A 205 -21.49 -19.05 -4.20
C ALA A 205 -21.76 -20.18 -5.22
N GLU A 206 -21.08 -20.24 -6.37
CA GLU A 206 -21.17 -21.47 -7.19
C GLU A 206 -20.76 -22.67 -6.30
N GLY A 207 -21.75 -23.41 -5.82
CA GLY A 207 -21.56 -24.40 -4.77
C GLY A 207 -22.47 -24.17 -3.57
N ASN A 208 -23.72 -24.60 -3.72
CA ASN A 208 -24.55 -25.05 -2.61
C ASN A 208 -23.83 -26.23 -1.92
N ARG A 209 -22.84 -25.95 -1.06
CA ARG A 209 -22.29 -26.93 -0.12
C ARG A 209 -22.72 -26.48 1.28
N PRO A 210 -23.75 -27.11 1.88
CA PRO A 210 -23.93 -27.01 3.31
C PRO A 210 -22.65 -27.51 4.00
N LEU A 211 -22.23 -26.79 5.04
CA LEU A 211 -21.23 -27.26 6.01
C LEU A 211 -21.68 -28.60 6.61
#